data_AF-A0A165XE07-F1
#
_entry.id   AF-A0A165XE07-F1
#
_cell.length_a   1.000
_cell.length_b   1.000
_cell.length_c   1.000
_cell.angle_alpha   90.00
_cell.angle_beta   90.00
_cell.angle_gamma   90.00
#
_symmetry.space_group_name_H-M   'P 1'
#
loop_
_entity.id
_entity.type
_entity.pdbx_description
1 polymer ?
#
loop_
_entity_poly.entity_id
_entity_poly.type
_entity_poly.pdbx_seq_one_letter_code
_entity_poly.pdbx_strand_id
1 'polypeptide(L)'
;MTDFILEIFYHLPFWKTAIILVFALIGALLQEAGFWQRVLTFFIGIAAAVTFTQPLIDFFELKPAFSEATAGVLAMSGRNMTAFVLRLSRDPVKAAGVIIKIWRGYR
;
A
#
# COMPACT_ATOMS: atom_id res chain seq x y z
N MET A 1 23.17 -19.40 -7.61
CA MET A 1 22.46 -18.16 -7.19
C MET A 1 21.31 -17.81 -8.11
N THR A 2 21.47 -17.99 -9.43
CA THR A 2 20.39 -17.80 -10.43
C THR A 2 19.19 -18.73 -10.21
N ASP A 3 19.41 -19.98 -9.82
CA ASP A 3 18.33 -20.96 -9.64
C ASP A 3 17.44 -20.64 -8.43
N PHE A 4 18.01 -20.18 -7.33
CA PHE A 4 17.27 -19.77 -6.13
C PHE A 4 16.39 -18.54 -6.38
N ILE A 5 16.89 -17.58 -7.15
CA ILE A 5 16.12 -16.40 -7.55
C ILE A 5 14.96 -16.81 -8.45
N LEU A 6 15.20 -17.68 -9.44
CA LEU A 6 14.17 -18.20 -10.35
C LEU A 6 13.11 -19.04 -9.62
N GLU A 7 13.51 -19.85 -8.64
CA GLU A 7 12.60 -20.67 -7.83
C GLU A 7 11.67 -19.80 -6.95
N ILE A 8 12.20 -18.72 -6.37
CA ILE A 8 11.39 -17.69 -5.69
C ILE A 8 10.39 -17.05 -6.68
N PHE A 9 10.82 -16.73 -7.90
CA PHE A 9 9.93 -16.18 -8.93
C PHE A 9 8.86 -17.18 -9.38
N TYR A 10 9.15 -18.49 -9.37
CA TYR A 10 8.19 -19.54 -9.72
C TYR A 10 7.10 -19.75 -8.67
N HIS A 11 7.40 -19.52 -7.38
CA HIS A 11 6.43 -19.61 -6.29
C HIS A 11 5.67 -18.31 -6.01
N LEU A 12 6.14 -17.18 -6.54
CA LEU A 12 5.43 -15.92 -6.45
C LEU A 12 4.20 -15.95 -7.39
N PRO A 13 2.98 -15.68 -6.89
CA PRO A 13 1.81 -15.57 -7.74
C PRO A 13 2.01 -14.39 -8.71
N PHE A 14 2.51 -14.71 -9.91
CA PHE A 14 2.99 -13.74 -10.90
C PHE A 14 1.95 -12.66 -11.19
N TRP A 15 0.70 -13.06 -11.37
CA TRP A 15 -0.43 -12.17 -11.60
C TRP A 15 -0.68 -11.20 -10.45
N LYS A 16 -0.64 -11.68 -9.21
CA LYS A 16 -0.84 -10.84 -8.02
C LYS A 16 0.28 -9.82 -7.89
N THR A 17 1.53 -10.23 -8.11
CA THR A 17 2.69 -9.34 -8.08
C THR A 17 2.60 -8.28 -9.17
N ALA A 18 2.22 -8.67 -10.40
CA ALA A 18 2.02 -7.73 -11.49
C ALA A 18 0.95 -6.68 -11.17
N ILE A 19 -0.19 -7.10 -10.61
CA ILE A 19 -1.28 -6.19 -10.19
C ILE A 19 -0.77 -5.21 -9.14
N ILE A 20 -0.06 -5.69 -8.11
CA ILE A 20 0.48 -4.83 -7.05
C ILE A 20 1.43 -3.77 -7.64
N LEU A 21 2.36 -4.18 -8.51
CA LEU A 21 3.33 -3.26 -9.12
C LEU A 21 2.64 -2.22 -10.01
N VAL A 22 1.70 -2.64 -10.86
CA VAL A 22 0.98 -1.72 -11.76
C VAL A 22 0.17 -0.71 -10.96
N PHE A 23 -0.61 -1.15 -9.97
CA PHE A 23 -1.45 -0.25 -9.19
C PHE A 23 -0.65 0.64 -8.23
N ALA A 24 0.46 0.15 -7.66
CA ALA A 24 1.38 0.98 -6.89
C ALA A 24 2.01 2.07 -7.76
N LEU A 25 2.39 1.74 -9.01
CA LEU A 25 2.94 2.69 -9.96
C LEU A 25 1.90 3.77 -10.32
N ILE A 26 0.67 3.37 -10.61
CA ILE A 26 -0.44 4.29 -10.87
C ILE A 26 -0.64 5.22 -9.66
N GLY A 27 -0.69 4.68 -8.44
CA GLY A 27 -0.82 5.46 -7.21
C GLY A 27 0.30 6.48 -7.02
N ALA A 28 1.54 6.08 -7.32
CA ALA A 28 2.71 6.95 -7.27
C ALA A 28 2.68 8.07 -8.32
N LEU A 29 2.28 7.75 -9.57
CA LEU A 29 2.18 8.73 -10.66
C LEU A 29 1.07 9.75 -10.43
N LEU A 30 -0.06 9.30 -9.86
CA LEU A 30 -1.18 10.18 -9.50
C LEU A 30 -0.89 11.09 -8.31
N GLN A 31 0.21 10.87 -7.58
CA GLN A 31 0.58 11.74 -6.49
C GLN A 31 1.26 13.02 -7.01
N GLU A 32 0.62 14.16 -6.73
CA GLU A 32 1.17 15.49 -6.96
C GLU A 32 2.27 15.79 -5.93
N ALA A 33 3.47 15.27 -6.21
CA ALA A 33 4.59 15.25 -5.29
C ALA A 33 5.91 15.17 -6.06
N GLY A 34 7.01 15.54 -5.39
CA GLY A 34 8.35 15.44 -5.97
C GLY A 34 8.74 13.98 -6.28
N PHE A 35 9.76 13.78 -7.12
CA PHE A 35 10.22 12.45 -7.56
C PHE A 35 10.43 11.48 -6.38
N TRP A 36 11.16 11.90 -5.35
CA TRP A 36 11.43 11.08 -4.16
C TRP A 36 10.17 10.69 -3.38
N GLN A 37 9.18 11.57 -3.33
CA GLN A 37 7.92 11.28 -2.67
C GLN A 37 7.11 10.27 -3.48
N ARG A 38 7.14 10.34 -4.81
CA ARG A 38 6.52 9.32 -5.68
C ARG A 38 7.19 7.95 -5.54
N VAL A 39 8.51 7.91 -5.44
CA VAL A 39 9.26 6.67 -5.17
C VAL A 39 8.84 6.09 -3.82
N LEU A 40 8.75 6.93 -2.78
CA LEU A 40 8.25 6.50 -1.46
C LEU A 40 6.80 5.96 -1.57
N THR A 41 5.93 6.62 -2.33
CA THR A 41 4.56 6.18 -2.58
C THR A 41 4.48 4.81 -3.21
N PHE A 42 5.32 4.56 -4.21
CA PHE A 42 5.38 3.28 -4.88
C PHE A 42 5.70 2.15 -3.90
N PHE A 43 6.76 2.32 -3.09
CA PHE A 43 7.16 1.30 -2.12
C PHE A 43 6.15 1.13 -0.98
N ILE A 44 5.54 2.21 -0.49
CA ILE A 44 4.49 2.14 0.53
C ILE A 44 3.26 1.40 -0.01
N GLY A 45 2.87 1.64 -1.26
CA GLY A 45 1.79 0.90 -1.92
C GLY A 45 2.07 -0.60 -1.99
N ILE A 46 3.28 -0.98 -2.42
CA ILE A 46 3.70 -2.40 -2.45
C ILE A 46 3.66 -3.01 -1.06
N ALA A 47 4.27 -2.34 -0.07
CA ALA A 47 4.31 -2.82 1.31
C ALA A 47 2.90 -3.00 1.88
N ALA A 48 2.00 -2.05 1.62
CA ALA A 48 0.62 -2.13 2.05
C ALA A 48 -0.11 -3.33 1.43
N ALA A 49 0.02 -3.53 0.12
CA ALA A 49 -0.62 -4.64 -0.56
C ALA A 49 -0.07 -6.00 -0.10
N VAL A 50 1.26 -6.16 0.02
CA VAL A 50 1.85 -7.43 0.44
C VAL A 50 1.49 -7.76 1.89
N THR A 51 1.46 -6.77 2.78
CA THR A 51 1.25 -6.99 4.21
C THR A 51 -0.23 -7.14 4.57
N PHE A 52 -1.12 -6.32 3.98
CA PHE A 52 -2.51 -6.22 4.44
C PHE A 52 -3.53 -6.97 3.58
N THR A 53 -3.16 -7.47 2.39
CA THR A 53 -4.15 -8.15 1.52
C THR A 53 -4.75 -9.38 2.20
N GLN A 54 -3.92 -10.30 2.72
CA GLN A 54 -4.42 -11.50 3.40
C GLN A 54 -5.20 -11.16 4.68
N PRO A 55 -4.63 -10.34 5.60
CA PRO A 55 -5.36 -9.94 6.80
C PRO A 55 -6.73 -9.30 6.51
N LEU A 56 -6.87 -8.48 5.47
CA LEU A 56 -8.15 -7.88 5.11
C LEU A 56 -9.13 -8.90 4.53
N ILE A 57 -8.67 -9.86 3.73
CA ILE A 57 -9.53 -10.92 3.20
C ILE A 57 -10.07 -11.76 4.35
N ASP A 58 -9.20 -12.14 5.28
CA ASP A 58 -9.57 -12.97 6.43
C ASP A 58 -10.49 -12.20 7.39
N PHE A 59 -10.19 -10.93 7.67
CA PHE A 59 -10.99 -10.09 8.57
C PHE A 59 -12.40 -9.81 8.05
N PHE A 60 -12.56 -9.63 6.74
CA PHE A 60 -13.86 -9.37 6.11
C PHE A 60 -14.53 -10.65 5.57
N GLU A 61 -13.97 -11.83 5.84
CA GLU A 61 -14.43 -13.13 5.32
C GLU A 61 -14.69 -13.11 3.80
N LEU A 62 -13.83 -12.40 3.05
CA LEU A 62 -13.99 -12.21 1.62
C LEU A 62 -13.68 -13.51 0.85
N LYS A 63 -14.39 -13.72 -0.26
CA LYS A 63 -14.08 -14.83 -1.16
C LYS A 63 -12.65 -14.70 -1.71
N PRO A 64 -11.91 -15.81 -1.89
CA PRO A 64 -10.54 -15.80 -2.44
C PRO A 64 -10.41 -15.07 -3.79
N ALA A 65 -11.48 -15.07 -4.59
CA ALA A 65 -11.55 -14.36 -5.87
C ALA A 65 -11.31 -12.84 -5.75
N PHE A 66 -11.54 -12.24 -4.58
CA PHE A 66 -11.28 -10.80 -4.36
C PHE A 66 -9.82 -10.50 -4.00
N SER A 67 -8.95 -11.50 -3.87
CA SER A 67 -7.55 -11.29 -3.45
C SER A 67 -6.78 -10.30 -4.33
N GLU A 68 -6.96 -10.40 -5.64
CA GLU A 68 -6.30 -9.53 -6.61
C GLU A 68 -6.86 -8.10 -6.56
N ALA A 69 -8.19 -7.96 -6.45
CA ALA A 69 -8.85 -6.66 -6.34
C ALA A 69 -8.44 -5.94 -5.04
N THR A 70 -8.44 -6.64 -3.90
CA THR A 70 -8.00 -6.10 -2.61
C THR A 70 -6.53 -5.67 -2.67
N ALA A 71 -5.67 -6.47 -3.29
CA ALA A 71 -4.25 -6.13 -3.48
C ALA A 71 -4.07 -4.87 -4.34
N GLY A 72 -4.80 -4.75 -5.45
CA GLY A 72 -4.75 -3.57 -6.32
C GLY A 72 -5.22 -2.30 -5.62
N VAL A 73 -6.33 -2.37 -4.87
CA VAL A 73 -6.84 -1.24 -4.09
C VAL A 73 -5.85 -0.82 -3.01
N LEU A 74 -5.28 -1.77 -2.27
CA LEU A 74 -4.25 -1.49 -1.27
C LEU A 74 -3.01 -0.86 -1.89
N ALA A 75 -2.54 -1.37 -3.03
CA ALA A 75 -1.39 -0.84 -3.74
C ALA A 75 -1.62 0.63 -4.16
N MET A 76 -2.82 0.95 -4.65
CA MET A 76 -3.20 2.31 -5.02
C MET A 76 -3.36 3.23 -3.80
N SER A 77 -3.84 2.69 -2.68
CA SER A 77 -4.00 3.43 -1.42
C SER A 77 -2.67 3.93 -0.81
N GLY A 78 -1.53 3.42 -1.31
CA GLY A 78 -0.19 3.88 -0.97
C GLY A 78 -0.02 5.40 -1.09
N ARG A 79 -0.73 6.06 -2.01
CA ARG A 79 -0.76 7.53 -2.12
C ARG A 79 -1.23 8.22 -0.83
N ASN A 80 -2.35 7.73 -0.28
CA ASN A 80 -2.94 8.30 0.92
C ASN A 80 -2.09 7.98 2.16
N MET A 81 -1.58 6.75 2.24
CA MET A 81 -0.67 6.33 3.31
C MET A 81 0.61 7.16 3.30
N THR A 82 1.18 7.41 2.13
CA THR A 82 2.40 8.22 2.01
C THR A 82 2.16 9.67 2.41
N ALA A 83 1.04 10.26 1.99
CA ALA A 83 0.67 11.60 2.43
C ALA A 83 0.53 11.67 3.97
N PHE A 84 -0.04 10.63 4.58
CA PHE A 84 -0.15 10.53 6.03
C PHE A 84 1.22 10.38 6.69
N VAL A 85 2.06 9.46 6.22
CA VAL A 85 3.43 9.24 6.73
C VAL A 85 4.26 10.51 6.63
N LEU A 86 4.25 11.21 5.49
CA LEU A 86 5.00 12.45 5.31
C LEU A 86 4.50 13.57 6.24
N ARG A 87 3.18 13.68 6.46
CA ARG A 87 2.62 14.64 7.42
C ARG A 87 3.05 14.31 8.85
N LEU A 88 2.98 13.03 9.21
CA LEU A 88 3.35 12.55 10.53
C LEU A 88 4.84 12.73 10.81
N SER A 89 5.71 12.47 9.82
CA SER A 89 7.15 12.70 9.95
C SER A 89 7.53 14.18 10.07
N ARG A 90 6.75 15.09 9.47
CA ARG A 90 7.04 16.53 9.51
C ARG A 90 6.54 17.19 10.78
N ASP A 91 5.39 16.76 11.31
CA ASP A 91 4.79 17.31 12.53
C ASP A 91 3.97 16.23 13.27
N PRO A 92 4.61 15.36 14.06
CA PRO A 92 3.98 14.18 14.65
C PRO A 92 2.93 14.55 15.71
N VAL A 93 3.15 15.64 16.45
CA VAL A 93 2.23 16.11 17.51
C VAL A 93 0.93 16.60 16.88
N LYS A 94 1.02 17.38 15.80
CA LYS A 94 -0.16 17.86 15.08
C LYS A 94 -0.90 16.73 14.39
N ALA A 95 -0.19 15.77 13.80
CA ALA A 95 -0.79 14.58 13.19
C ALA A 95 -1.54 13.73 14.23
N ALA A 96 -0.94 13.49 15.40
CA ALA A 96 -1.59 12.80 16.52
C ALA A 96 -2.85 13.55 16.99
N GLY A 97 -2.80 14.88 17.08
CA GLY A 97 -3.96 15.70 17.41
C GLY A 97 -5.12 15.56 16.42
N VAL A 98 -4.83 15.44 15.13
CA VAL A 98 -5.86 15.17 14.10
C VAL A 98 -6.45 13.78 14.26
N ILE A 99 -5.63 12.76 14.51
CA ILE A 99 -6.10 11.38 14.73
C ILE A 99 -7.02 11.30 15.94
N ILE A 100 -6.64 11.94 17.06
CA ILE A 100 -7.44 11.98 18.29
C ILE A 100 -8.76 12.71 18.06
N LYS A 101 -8.75 13.82 17.30
CA LYS A 101 -10.00 14.54 16.95
C LYS A 101 -10.93 13.66 16.12
N ILE A 102 -10.41 12.99 15.09
CA ILE A 102 -11.18 12.04 14.27
C ILE A 102 -11.73 10.90 15.14
N TRP A 103 -10.93 10.33 16.02
CA TRP A 103 -11.34 9.25 16.92
C TRP A 103 -12.43 9.69 17.91
N ARG A 104 -12.39 10.95 18.35
CA ARG A 104 -13.43 11.55 19.20
C ARG A 104 -14.65 12.07 18.41
N GLY A 105 -14.70 11.86 17.09
CA GLY A 105 -15.81 12.30 16.24
C GLY A 105 -15.84 13.80 15.92
N TYR A 106 -14.79 14.55 16.26
CA TYR A 106 -14.67 15.96 15.92
C TYR A 106 -14.02 16.08 14.53
N ARG A 107 -14.81 16.57 13.57
CA ARG A 107 -14.40 16.77 12.16
C ARG A 107 -13.68 18.10 11.97
#